data_AF-A0A1H8DT36-F1
#
_entry.id   AF-A0A1H8DT36-F1
#
_cell.length_a   1.000
_cell.length_b   1.000
_cell.length_c   1.000
_cell.angle_alpha   90.00
_cell.angle_beta   90.00
_cell.angle_gamma   90.00
#
_symmetry.space_group_name_H-M   'P 1'
#
loop_
_entity.id
_entity.type
_entity.pdbx_description
1 polymer ?
#
loop_
_entity_poly.entity_id
_entity_poly.type
_entity_poly.pdbx_seq_one_letter_code
_entity_poly.pdbx_strand_id
1 'polypeptide(L)'
;MDHFRSTRRARPPLAQSVLLLALLALLALGLPRAALAQYIWIDDKGVKQLSDRPPPPSVPAKRILKAPGKVPFNPNAAPLDVDEPPAAVPSADAGAKPAPTLAQRNEAFNKRRADAEAAERKSAEEARQKADTAANCEAARQNQRALEQGMRMVNVDKNGERAIMTDAERAELGKKNQKVLAGCQ
;
A
#
# COMPACT_ATOMS: atom_id res chain seq x y z
N MET A 1 45.73 -53.56 -25.49
CA MET A 1 44.64 -54.54 -25.32
C MET A 1 44.02 -54.28 -23.96
N ASP A 2 42.76 -53.85 -23.98
CA ASP A 2 42.03 -53.17 -22.90
C ASP A 2 41.73 -54.04 -21.68
N HIS A 3 42.21 -53.62 -20.50
CA HIS A 3 41.74 -54.16 -19.23
C HIS A 3 40.59 -53.30 -18.69
N PHE A 4 39.38 -53.66 -19.13
CA PHE A 4 38.11 -53.20 -18.59
C PHE A 4 38.00 -53.64 -17.11
N ARG A 5 38.37 -52.78 -16.15
CA ARG A 5 38.05 -52.97 -14.73
C ARG A 5 36.54 -52.80 -14.54
N SER A 6 35.83 -53.92 -14.59
CA SER A 6 34.43 -54.02 -14.20
C SER A 6 34.28 -53.62 -12.73
N THR A 7 33.78 -52.41 -12.49
CA THR A 7 33.33 -51.96 -11.17
C THR A 7 32.07 -52.76 -10.81
N ARG A 8 32.24 -53.82 -10.01
CA ARG A 8 31.11 -54.51 -9.40
C ARG A 8 30.42 -53.54 -8.44
N ARG A 9 29.33 -52.90 -8.89
CA ARG A 9 28.40 -52.24 -7.96
C ARG A 9 27.83 -53.31 -7.04
N ALA A 10 28.25 -53.29 -5.77
CA ALA A 10 27.64 -54.11 -4.73
C ALA A 10 26.15 -53.75 -4.66
N ARG A 11 25.29 -54.75 -4.86
CA ARG A 11 23.85 -54.58 -4.63
C ARG A 11 23.66 -54.45 -3.12
N PRO A 12 23.03 -53.35 -2.62
CA PRO A 12 22.78 -53.24 -1.19
C PRO A 12 21.91 -54.42 -0.74
N PRO A 13 22.11 -54.92 0.49
CA PRO A 13 21.31 -56.01 1.03
C PRO A 13 19.83 -55.63 1.00
N LEU A 14 18.96 -56.61 0.72
CA LEU A 14 17.51 -56.39 0.59
C LEU A 14 16.94 -55.59 1.78
N ALA A 15 17.44 -55.82 2.99
CA ALA A 15 17.07 -55.09 4.20
C ALA A 15 17.39 -53.58 4.14
N GLN A 16 18.52 -53.19 3.53
CA GLN A 16 18.92 -51.78 3.38
C GLN A 16 18.11 -51.08 2.30
N SER A 17 17.76 -51.77 1.21
CA SER A 17 16.81 -51.26 0.21
C SER A 17 15.40 -51.08 0.80
N VAL A 18 14.95 -52.02 1.64
CA VAL A 18 13.65 -51.94 2.32
C VAL A 18 13.63 -50.79 3.34
N LEU A 19 14.70 -50.59 4.11
CA LEU A 19 14.80 -49.48 5.06
C LEU A 19 14.83 -48.11 4.36
N LEU A 20 15.57 -47.98 3.25
CA LEU A 20 15.59 -46.77 2.43
C LEU A 20 14.22 -46.47 1.81
N LEU A 21 13.52 -47.49 1.31
CA LEU A 21 12.16 -47.35 0.78
C LEU A 21 11.17 -46.97 1.89
N ALA A 22 11.30 -47.53 3.09
CA ALA A 22 10.47 -47.18 4.24
C ALA A 22 10.70 -45.74 4.70
N LEU A 23 11.95 -45.26 4.74
CA LEU A 23 12.31 -43.87 5.05
C LEU A 23 11.79 -42.89 3.98
N LEU A 24 11.90 -43.24 2.70
CA LEU A 24 11.35 -42.45 1.59
C LEU A 24 9.82 -42.40 1.65
N ALA A 25 9.16 -43.51 1.98
CA ALA A 25 7.73 -43.54 2.19
C ALA A 25 7.31 -42.66 3.38
N LEU A 26 8.01 -42.77 4.52
CA LEU A 26 7.75 -41.92 5.69
C LEU A 26 7.93 -40.43 5.37
N LEU A 27 8.96 -40.08 4.60
CA LEU A 27 9.21 -38.70 4.17
C LEU A 27 8.12 -38.19 3.22
N ALA A 28 7.58 -39.04 2.35
CA ALA A 28 6.48 -38.68 1.44
C ALA A 28 5.15 -38.42 2.18
N LEU A 29 4.92 -39.06 3.34
CA LEU A 29 3.75 -38.82 4.19
C LEU A 29 3.81 -37.50 4.98
N GLY A 30 4.99 -36.89 5.14
CA GLY A 30 5.19 -35.64 5.89
C GLY A 30 5.00 -34.35 5.08
N LEU A 31 4.70 -34.44 3.78
CA LEU A 31 4.53 -33.25 2.94
C LEU A 31 3.20 -32.54 3.28
N PRO A 32 3.20 -31.22 3.57
CA PRO A 32 1.97 -30.49 3.83
C PRO A 32 1.12 -30.49 2.56
N ARG A 33 -0.10 -31.02 2.64
CA ARG A 33 -1.11 -30.83 1.60
C ARG A 33 -1.52 -29.37 1.60
N ALA A 34 -0.99 -28.58 0.66
CA ALA A 34 -1.51 -27.26 0.37
C ALA A 34 -2.96 -27.41 -0.14
N ALA A 35 -3.93 -27.16 0.73
CA ALA A 35 -5.32 -27.00 0.31
C ALA A 35 -5.40 -25.72 -0.53
N LEU A 36 -5.60 -25.86 -1.85
CA LEU A 36 -5.74 -24.75 -2.79
C LEU A 36 -7.11 -24.08 -2.62
N ALA A 37 -7.35 -23.50 -1.45
CA ALA A 37 -8.55 -22.74 -1.14
C ALA A 37 -8.39 -21.28 -1.59
N GLN A 38 -7.94 -21.05 -2.83
CA GLN A 38 -7.57 -19.71 -3.29
C GLN A 38 -8.81 -18.94 -3.79
N TYR A 39 -9.16 -17.87 -3.06
CA TYR A 39 -10.23 -16.96 -3.38
C TYR A 39 -9.72 -15.69 -4.04
N ILE A 40 -10.42 -15.25 -5.09
CA ILE A 40 -10.18 -13.96 -5.73
C ILE A 40 -11.51 -13.22 -5.79
N TRP A 41 -11.56 -12.01 -5.25
CA TRP A 41 -12.75 -11.16 -5.33
C TRP A 41 -12.42 -9.69 -5.56
N ILE A 42 -13.43 -8.89 -5.91
CA ILE A 42 -13.30 -7.43 -6.05
C ILE A 42 -13.93 -6.79 -4.82
N ASP A 43 -13.16 -5.97 -4.10
CA ASP A 43 -13.63 -5.25 -2.91
C ASP A 43 -14.47 -3.99 -3.26
N ASP A 44 -14.89 -3.26 -2.23
CA ASP A 44 -15.74 -2.06 -2.41
C ASP A 44 -15.05 -0.93 -3.16
N LYS A 45 -13.71 -0.90 -3.12
CA LYS A 45 -12.87 0.08 -3.83
C LYS A 45 -12.55 -0.35 -5.25
N GLY A 46 -13.04 -1.52 -5.68
CA GLY A 46 -12.79 -2.07 -7.02
C GLY A 46 -11.44 -2.76 -7.17
N VAL A 47 -10.75 -3.06 -6.07
CA VAL A 47 -9.43 -3.72 -6.08
C VAL A 47 -9.62 -5.23 -6.01
N LYS A 48 -8.82 -5.96 -6.81
CA LYS A 48 -8.78 -7.43 -6.76
C LYS A 48 -8.02 -7.88 -5.52
N GLN A 49 -8.70 -8.60 -4.64
CA GLN A 49 -8.15 -9.20 -3.44
C GLN A 49 -7.93 -10.70 -3.67
N LEU A 50 -6.79 -11.18 -3.19
CA LEU A 50 -6.40 -12.59 -3.24
C LEU A 50 -6.24 -13.10 -1.81
N SER A 51 -6.94 -14.18 -1.44
CA SER A 51 -6.88 -14.74 -0.10
C SER A 51 -7.09 -16.25 -0.09
N ASP A 52 -6.48 -16.93 0.87
CA ASP A 52 -6.78 -18.34 1.18
C ASP A 52 -8.01 -18.51 2.09
N ARG A 53 -8.63 -17.40 2.51
CA ARG A 53 -9.87 -17.38 3.29
C ARG A 53 -11.06 -16.94 2.43
N PRO A 54 -12.28 -17.43 2.72
CA PRO A 54 -13.47 -16.99 2.00
C PRO A 54 -13.67 -15.48 2.14
N PRO A 55 -14.24 -14.82 1.12
CA PRO A 55 -14.53 -13.39 1.17
C PRO A 55 -15.52 -13.08 2.30
N PRO A 56 -15.42 -11.90 2.92
CA PRO A 56 -16.41 -11.43 3.89
C PRO A 56 -17.83 -11.41 3.28
N PRO A 57 -18.89 -11.55 4.09
CA PRO A 57 -20.27 -11.57 3.61
C PRO A 57 -20.72 -10.25 2.96
N SER A 58 -19.99 -9.15 3.19
CA SER A 58 -20.23 -7.88 2.50
C SER A 58 -19.91 -7.93 1.00
N VAL A 59 -19.09 -8.88 0.55
CA VAL A 59 -18.69 -9.02 -0.86
C VAL A 59 -19.78 -9.80 -1.63
N PRO A 60 -20.47 -9.19 -2.60
CA PRO A 60 -21.52 -9.88 -3.36
C PRO A 60 -20.94 -11.04 -4.19
N ALA A 61 -21.70 -12.13 -4.35
CA ALA A 61 -21.26 -13.32 -5.10
C ALA A 61 -20.77 -13.01 -6.53
N LYS A 62 -21.40 -12.04 -7.21
CA LYS A 62 -21.01 -11.56 -8.55
C LYS A 62 -19.61 -10.93 -8.63
N ARG A 63 -19.02 -10.56 -7.49
CA ARG A 63 -17.67 -9.99 -7.39
C ARG A 63 -16.63 -11.05 -7.01
N ILE A 64 -17.02 -12.31 -6.82
CA ILE A 64 -16.12 -13.42 -6.53
C ILE A 64 -15.70 -14.04 -7.87
N LEU A 65 -14.46 -13.81 -8.26
CA LEU A 65 -13.89 -14.27 -9.53
C LEU A 65 -13.42 -15.73 -9.46
N LYS A 66 -12.93 -16.16 -8.29
CA LYS A 66 -12.46 -17.52 -8.04
C LYS A 66 -12.88 -17.95 -6.63
N ALA A 67 -13.45 -19.15 -6.52
CA ALA A 67 -13.72 -19.81 -5.26
C ALA A 67 -13.48 -21.33 -5.41
N PRO A 68 -13.01 -22.02 -4.36
CA PRO A 68 -12.85 -23.47 -4.37
C PRO A 68 -14.19 -24.18 -4.60
N GLY A 69 -14.22 -25.18 -5.48
CA GLY A 69 -15.44 -25.94 -5.80
C GLY A 69 -16.48 -25.20 -6.66
N LYS A 70 -16.19 -23.99 -7.13
CA LYS A 70 -17.02 -23.28 -8.11
C LYS A 70 -16.27 -23.13 -9.43
N VAL A 71 -17.00 -23.22 -10.54
CA VAL A 71 -16.46 -22.91 -11.87
C VAL A 71 -16.00 -21.44 -11.83
N PRO A 72 -14.75 -21.14 -12.22
CA PRO A 72 -14.25 -19.77 -12.23
C PRO A 72 -15.12 -18.92 -13.14
N PHE A 73 -15.53 -17.75 -12.66
CA PHE A 73 -16.33 -16.83 -13.43
C PHE A 73 -15.48 -16.29 -14.60
N ASN A 74 -15.85 -16.66 -15.83
CA ASN A 74 -15.22 -16.15 -17.04
C ASN A 74 -16.16 -15.18 -17.76
N PRO A 75 -15.92 -13.85 -17.71
CA PRO A 75 -16.74 -12.88 -18.41
C PRO A 75 -16.60 -12.92 -19.94
N ASN A 76 -15.65 -13.71 -20.48
CA ASN A 76 -15.40 -13.89 -21.91
C ASN A 76 -15.81 -15.29 -22.41
N ALA A 77 -16.48 -16.11 -21.60
CA ALA A 77 -17.01 -17.37 -22.10
C ALA A 77 -18.18 -17.08 -23.05
N ALA A 78 -18.02 -17.43 -24.33
CA ALA A 78 -19.15 -17.51 -25.24
C ALA A 78 -20.17 -18.52 -24.67
N PRO A 79 -21.49 -18.27 -24.80
CA PRO A 79 -22.48 -19.26 -24.40
C PRO A 79 -22.23 -20.55 -25.19
N LEU A 80 -21.95 -21.64 -24.49
CA LEU A 80 -22.10 -22.97 -25.06
C LEU A 80 -23.58 -23.32 -24.87
N ASP A 81 -24.30 -23.40 -25.98
CA ASP A 81 -25.64 -23.98 -26.01
C ASP A 81 -25.56 -25.41 -25.48
N VAL A 82 -26.19 -25.64 -24.34
CA VAL A 82 -26.49 -26.98 -23.84
C VAL A 82 -27.99 -27.01 -23.62
N ASP A 83 -28.67 -27.75 -24.50
CA ASP A 83 -30.09 -28.10 -24.42
C ASP A 83 -30.40 -28.82 -23.09
N GLU A 84 -31.19 -28.19 -22.20
CA GLU A 84 -32.12 -28.84 -21.27
C GLU A 84 -33.19 -27.80 -20.79
N PRO A 85 -34.45 -28.19 -20.49
CA PRO A 85 -35.66 -27.41 -20.73
C PRO A 85 -35.98 -26.34 -19.65
N PRO A 86 -36.92 -25.41 -19.92
CA PRO A 86 -36.96 -24.13 -19.21
C PRO A 86 -37.61 -24.28 -17.84
N ALA A 87 -36.81 -24.10 -16.78
CA ALA A 87 -37.34 -23.68 -15.48
C ALA A 87 -37.54 -22.16 -15.52
N ALA A 88 -38.79 -21.75 -15.35
CA ALA A 88 -39.25 -20.37 -15.40
C ALA A 88 -38.37 -19.44 -14.53
N VAL A 89 -37.70 -18.51 -15.20
CA VAL A 89 -37.13 -17.32 -14.55
C VAL A 89 -38.23 -16.27 -14.45
N PRO A 90 -38.47 -15.65 -13.27
CA PRO A 90 -39.18 -14.39 -13.26
C PRO A 90 -38.25 -13.35 -13.89
N SER A 91 -38.69 -12.75 -14.99
CA SER A 91 -38.08 -11.54 -15.55
C SER A 91 -38.04 -10.46 -14.48
N ALA A 92 -36.86 -10.27 -13.88
CA ALA A 92 -36.52 -9.03 -13.21
C ALA A 92 -35.87 -8.12 -14.25
N ASP A 93 -36.71 -7.32 -14.90
CA ASP A 93 -36.30 -6.03 -15.44
C ASP A 93 -35.64 -5.23 -14.29
N ALA A 94 -34.33 -5.08 -14.35
CA ALA A 94 -33.58 -4.24 -13.42
C ALA A 94 -32.37 -3.67 -14.16
N GLY A 95 -32.64 -2.59 -14.91
CA GLY A 95 -31.71 -1.57 -15.38
C GLY A 95 -30.21 -1.81 -15.14
N ALA A 96 -29.61 -2.71 -15.93
CA ALA A 96 -28.17 -2.82 -16.00
C ALA A 96 -27.63 -1.62 -16.79
N LYS A 97 -27.02 -0.64 -16.09
CA LYS A 97 -26.32 0.47 -16.76
C LYS A 97 -25.29 -0.12 -17.74
N PRO A 98 -25.21 0.40 -18.99
CA PRO A 98 -24.21 -0.05 -19.95
C PRO A 98 -22.80 0.03 -19.35
N ALA A 99 -21.93 -0.90 -19.73
CA ALA A 99 -20.51 -0.84 -19.37
C ALA A 99 -19.94 0.52 -19.83
N PRO A 100 -19.08 1.17 -19.02
CA PRO A 100 -18.60 2.50 -19.34
C PRO A 100 -17.77 2.50 -20.63
N THR A 101 -18.01 3.50 -21.46
CA THR A 101 -17.32 3.66 -22.74
C THR A 101 -15.84 4.01 -22.53
N LEU A 102 -15.01 3.87 -23.57
CA LEU A 102 -13.60 4.27 -23.49
C LEU A 102 -13.43 5.75 -23.13
N ALA A 103 -14.31 6.62 -23.64
CA ALA A 103 -14.34 8.03 -23.28
C ALA A 103 -14.58 8.22 -21.77
N GLN A 104 -15.58 7.55 -21.21
CA GLN A 104 -15.88 7.62 -19.77
C GLN A 104 -14.75 7.05 -18.91
N ARG A 105 -14.06 6.01 -19.37
CA ARG A 105 -12.88 5.46 -18.68
C ARG A 105 -11.70 6.43 -18.70
N ASN A 106 -11.47 7.13 -19.80
CA ASN A 106 -10.42 8.14 -19.93
C ASN A 106 -10.71 9.36 -19.05
N GLU A 107 -11.96 9.84 -19.03
CA GLU A 107 -12.38 10.90 -18.12
C GLU A 107 -12.19 10.51 -16.65
N ALA A 108 -12.58 9.30 -16.27
CA ALA A 108 -12.38 8.79 -14.91
C ALA A 108 -10.89 8.66 -14.55
N PHE A 109 -10.03 8.29 -15.50
CA PHE A 109 -8.58 8.25 -15.29
C PHE A 109 -8.01 9.66 -15.10
N ASN A 110 -8.35 10.60 -15.99
CA ASN A 110 -7.91 11.99 -15.89
C ASN A 110 -8.37 12.64 -14.58
N LYS A 111 -9.61 12.39 -14.16
CA LYS A 111 -10.14 12.86 -12.88
C LYS A 111 -9.33 12.31 -11.70
N ARG A 112 -9.08 11.00 -11.65
CA ARG A 112 -8.27 10.40 -10.58
C ARG A 112 -6.85 10.95 -10.54
N ARG A 113 -6.25 11.21 -11.71
CA ARG A 113 -4.91 11.80 -11.80
C ARG A 113 -4.91 13.24 -11.27
N ALA A 114 -5.87 14.06 -11.68
CA ALA A 114 -6.00 15.43 -11.19
C ALA A 114 -6.28 15.49 -9.68
N ASP A 115 -7.14 14.62 -9.17
CA ASP A 115 -7.44 14.53 -7.74
C ASP A 115 -6.19 14.10 -6.93
N ALA A 116 -5.39 13.16 -7.45
CA ALA A 116 -4.13 12.74 -6.84
C ALA A 116 -3.08 13.86 -6.82
N GLU A 117 -2.89 14.56 -7.95
CA GLU A 117 -1.97 15.71 -8.05
C GLU A 117 -2.40 16.85 -7.10
N ALA A 118 -3.70 17.12 -6.99
CA ALA A 118 -4.23 18.14 -6.07
C ALA A 118 -4.03 17.75 -4.59
N ALA A 119 -4.27 16.48 -4.26
CA ALA A 119 -4.04 15.96 -2.91
C ALA A 119 -2.56 16.00 -2.53
N GLU A 120 -1.67 15.61 -3.45
CA GLU A 120 -0.22 15.68 -3.25
C GLU A 120 0.23 17.13 -3.03
N ARG A 121 -0.17 18.06 -3.91
CA ARG A 121 0.14 19.50 -3.76
C ARG A 121 -0.34 20.05 -2.42
N LYS A 122 -1.56 19.73 -2.02
CA LYS A 122 -2.11 20.16 -0.73
C LYS A 122 -1.30 19.60 0.44
N SER A 123 -0.96 18.31 0.40
CA SER A 123 -0.15 17.68 1.45
C SER A 123 1.27 18.26 1.54
N ALA A 124 1.88 18.58 0.40
CA ALA A 124 3.20 19.19 0.33
C ALA A 124 3.18 20.62 0.88
N GLU A 125 2.16 21.39 0.56
CA GLU A 125 1.97 22.75 1.08
C GLU A 125 1.72 22.74 2.59
N GLU A 126 0.86 21.86 3.10
CA GLU A 126 0.64 21.69 4.53
C GLU A 126 1.93 21.26 5.27
N ALA A 127 2.72 20.37 4.67
CA ALA A 127 4.01 19.96 5.23
C ALA A 127 5.00 21.12 5.28
N ARG A 128 5.09 21.94 4.22
CA ARG A 128 5.91 23.16 4.19
C ARG A 128 5.49 24.15 5.26
N GLN A 129 4.19 24.48 5.34
CA GLN A 129 3.67 25.42 6.34
C GLN A 129 3.96 24.96 7.78
N LYS A 130 3.85 23.66 8.05
CA LYS A 130 4.21 23.09 9.36
C LYS A 130 5.70 23.21 9.62
N ALA A 131 6.55 22.90 8.65
CA ALA A 131 8.00 23.02 8.77
C ALA A 131 8.43 24.48 8.99
N ASP A 132 7.87 25.42 8.23
CA ASP A 132 8.15 26.85 8.35
C ASP A 132 7.69 27.38 9.72
N THR A 133 6.51 26.96 10.17
CA THR A 133 6.00 27.31 11.51
C THR A 133 6.93 26.78 12.60
N ALA A 134 7.36 25.52 12.51
CA ALA A 134 8.28 24.92 13.47
C ALA A 134 9.63 25.64 13.49
N ALA A 135 10.20 25.95 12.32
CA ALA A 135 11.45 26.70 12.21
C ALA A 135 11.34 28.11 12.80
N ASN A 136 10.23 28.82 12.53
CA ASN A 136 9.97 30.14 13.11
C ASN A 136 9.84 30.08 14.64
N CYS A 137 9.17 29.04 15.16
CA CYS A 137 9.06 28.81 16.60
C CYS A 137 10.43 28.55 17.22
N GLU A 138 11.27 27.72 16.61
CA GLU A 138 12.61 27.45 17.10
C GLU A 138 13.47 28.71 17.12
N ALA A 139 13.48 29.46 16.01
CA ALA A 139 14.22 30.72 15.90
C ALA A 139 13.75 31.74 16.96
N ALA A 140 12.44 31.88 17.17
CA ALA A 140 11.90 32.75 18.21
C ALA A 140 12.32 32.32 19.62
N ARG A 141 12.34 31.00 19.92
CA ARG A 141 12.83 30.48 21.21
C ARG A 141 14.32 30.77 21.40
N GLN A 142 15.14 30.57 20.37
CA GLN A 142 16.57 30.84 20.42
C GLN A 142 16.84 32.34 20.65
N ASN A 143 16.19 33.21 19.89
CA ASN A 143 16.32 34.66 20.04
C ASN A 143 15.86 35.13 21.42
N GLN A 144 14.75 34.59 21.94
CA GLN A 144 14.24 34.94 23.26
C GLN A 144 15.24 34.56 24.36
N ARG A 145 15.81 33.35 24.32
CA ARG A 145 16.85 32.92 25.27
C ARG A 145 18.09 33.81 25.20
N ALA A 146 18.51 34.20 24.00
CA ALA A 146 19.66 35.11 23.83
C ALA A 146 19.43 36.47 24.51
N LEU A 147 18.22 37.02 24.38
CA LEU A 147 17.83 38.27 25.04
C LEU A 147 17.81 38.12 26.58
N GLU A 148 17.26 37.01 27.07
CA GLU A 148 17.18 36.71 28.52
C GLU A 148 18.57 36.50 29.15
N GLN A 149 19.52 35.96 28.38
CA GLN A 149 20.92 35.82 28.80
C GLN A 149 21.71 37.13 28.71
N GLY A 150 21.08 38.24 28.29
CA GLY A 150 21.74 39.54 28.17
C GLY A 150 22.72 39.63 27.00
N MET A 151 22.62 38.75 26.00
CA MET A 151 23.52 38.77 24.85
C MET A 151 23.36 40.08 24.04
N ARG A 152 24.47 40.58 23.52
CA ARG A 152 24.49 41.78 22.68
C ARG A 152 24.13 41.43 21.24
N MET A 153 23.00 41.94 20.77
CA MET A 153 22.48 41.68 19.43
C MET A 153 22.88 42.79 18.46
N VAL A 154 23.10 42.43 17.20
CA VAL A 154 23.49 43.37 16.14
C VAL A 154 22.41 43.35 15.06
N ASN A 155 21.92 44.52 14.67
CA ASN A 155 21.07 44.68 13.50
C ASN A 155 21.90 45.17 12.31
N VAL A 156 21.38 44.94 11.11
CA VAL A 156 21.89 45.55 9.89
C VAL A 156 20.88 46.61 9.49
N ASP A 157 21.32 47.85 9.35
CA ASP A 157 20.46 48.96 8.98
C ASP A 157 20.19 49.00 7.46
N LYS A 158 19.48 50.04 7.02
CA LYS A 158 19.11 50.22 5.61
C LYS A 158 20.32 50.48 4.70
N ASN A 159 21.43 50.92 5.27
CA ASN A 159 22.68 51.20 4.56
C ASN A 159 23.59 49.97 4.50
N GLY A 160 23.19 48.86 5.15
CA GLY A 160 24.00 47.65 5.26
C GLY A 160 25.01 47.69 6.40
N GLU A 161 24.96 48.71 7.27
CA GLU A 161 25.88 48.86 8.39
C GLU A 161 25.42 48.06 9.60
N ARG A 162 26.38 47.49 10.33
CA ARG A 162 26.12 46.70 11.53
C ARG A 162 26.07 47.61 12.75
N ALA A 163 24.90 47.75 13.38
CA ALA A 163 24.73 48.51 14.61
C ALA A 163 24.34 47.59 15.77
N ILE A 164 24.75 47.96 16.99
CA ILE A 164 24.34 47.23 18.19
C ILE A 164 22.90 47.64 18.50
N MET A 165 22.03 46.66 18.74
CA MET A 165 20.66 46.94 19.15
C MET A 165 20.62 47.71 20.48
N THR A 166 19.84 48.78 20.49
CA THR A 166 19.49 49.55 21.68
C THR A 166 18.59 48.74 22.62
N ASP A 167 18.47 49.17 23.88
CA ASP A 167 17.59 48.52 24.86
C ASP A 167 16.12 48.51 24.41
N ALA A 168 15.67 49.59 23.77
CA ALA A 168 14.34 49.68 23.21
C ALA A 168 14.12 48.66 22.08
N GLU A 169 15.08 48.50 21.18
CA GLU A 169 15.01 47.51 20.09
C GLU A 169 15.04 46.07 20.61
N ARG A 170 15.87 45.79 21.64
CA ARG A 170 15.90 44.48 22.31
C ARG A 170 14.56 44.16 22.97
N ALA A 171 13.95 45.12 23.66
CA ALA A 171 12.65 44.94 24.28
C ALA A 171 11.55 44.68 23.23
N GLU A 172 11.58 45.39 22.11
CA GLU A 172 10.62 45.20 21.01
C GLU A 172 10.81 43.84 20.33
N LEU A 173 12.06 43.41 20.10
CA LEU A 173 12.36 42.07 19.61
C LEU A 173 11.84 41.00 20.57
N GLY A 174 12.01 41.19 21.88
CA GLY A 174 11.46 40.29 22.90
C GLY A 174 9.93 40.17 22.82
N LYS A 175 9.21 41.29 22.69
CA LYS A 175 7.74 41.28 22.49
C LYS A 175 7.33 40.53 21.21
N LYS A 176 8.06 40.75 20.11
CA LYS A 176 7.81 40.04 18.85
C LYS A 176 8.03 38.54 18.98
N ASN A 177 9.13 38.13 19.63
CA ASN A 177 9.39 36.72 19.91
C ASN A 177 8.27 36.12 20.76
N GLN A 178 7.87 36.78 21.85
CA GLN A 178 6.77 36.30 22.71
C GLN A 178 5.45 36.15 21.94
N LYS A 179 5.14 37.08 21.02
CA LYS A 179 3.96 36.99 20.16
C LYS A 179 4.01 35.76 19.23
N VAL A 180 5.17 35.48 18.62
CA VAL A 180 5.35 34.27 17.80
C VAL A 180 5.21 33.03 18.67
N LEU A 181 5.85 33.01 19.83
CA LEU A 181 5.83 31.90 20.77
C LEU A 181 4.44 31.60 21.33
N ALA A 182 3.56 32.59 21.46
CA ALA A 182 2.17 32.38 21.86
C ALA A 182 1.37 31.54 20.85
N GLY A 183 1.78 31.54 19.57
CA GLY A 183 1.22 30.68 18.52
C GLY A 183 1.92 29.34 18.35
N CYS A 184 3.01 29.09 19.11
CA CYS A 184 3.78 27.86 19.04
C CYS A 184 3.27 26.84 20.06
N GLN A 185 2.38 25.95 19.62
CA GLN A 185 1.91 24.80 20.40
C GLN A 185 2.56 23.50 19.92
#